data_AF-A0A924BIW9-F1
#
_entry.id   AF-A0A924BIW9-F1
#
_cell.length_a   1.000
_cell.length_b   1.000
_cell.length_c   1.000
_cell.angle_alpha   90.00
_cell.angle_beta   90.00
_cell.angle_gamma   90.00
#
_symmetry.space_group_name_H-M   'P 1'
#
loop_
_entity.id
_entity.type
_entity.pdbx_description
1 polymer ?
#
loop_
_entity_poly.entity_id
_entity_poly.type
_entity_poly.pdbx_seq_one_letter_code
_entity_poly.pdbx_strand_id
1 'polypeptide(L)'
;MAGKKNKQVTSKGGNSFLTIQSDETESDVATKENKSIDKQKESNKPKVKKSVSKPSFKSEEDKIEEFADSVGKFLDKLDIIKSSLSSIFKKRFSETFSNLQEKVLRGKLQFLKPILPAMIVLQKINERWFNKKDEEIEKVEEQTDEQKNAEPRKPLTFLELAEKNIIFTDNAKKALYTLEMLKDKSGYVASESVIAPMVLENITLAFKEVAPKAKAIPTPETGKYAGIPMSDVMENINDQDILEFLEYVRNFPRGYVGKNYRITESFAGWAVSGTPDD
;
A
#
# COMPACT_ATOMS: atom_id res chain seq x y z
N MET A 1 66.14 33.77 9.39
CA MET A 1 66.02 33.22 8.01
C MET A 1 65.07 32.03 8.05
N ALA A 2 63.80 32.22 7.67
CA ALA A 2 62.80 31.15 7.63
C ALA A 2 62.29 31.04 6.19
N GLY A 3 62.58 29.90 5.55
CA GLY A 3 62.28 29.64 4.15
C GLY A 3 60.82 29.24 3.93
N LYS A 4 60.13 29.98 3.06
CA LYS A 4 58.84 29.59 2.48
C LYS A 4 59.07 28.52 1.40
N LYS A 5 58.33 27.41 1.47
CA LYS A 5 58.19 26.45 0.35
C LYS A 5 56.78 26.57 -0.22
N ASN A 6 56.69 27.04 -1.46
CA ASN A 6 55.48 26.99 -2.28
C ASN A 6 55.23 25.55 -2.74
N LYS A 7 54.01 25.05 -2.54
CA LYS A 7 53.50 23.85 -3.22
C LYS A 7 52.60 24.32 -4.37
N GLN A 8 53.07 24.11 -5.60
CA GLN A 8 52.21 24.05 -6.78
C GLN A 8 51.47 22.72 -6.77
N VAL A 9 50.14 22.76 -6.94
CA VAL A 9 49.33 21.59 -7.29
C VAL A 9 48.67 21.90 -8.62
N THR A 10 49.15 21.23 -9.66
CA THR A 10 48.49 21.13 -10.97
C THR A 10 47.79 19.78 -11.02
N SER A 11 46.47 19.76 -11.20
CA SER A 11 45.73 18.55 -11.53
C SER A 11 44.83 18.83 -12.71
N LYS A 12 45.17 18.14 -13.81
CA LYS A 12 44.60 18.22 -15.15
C LYS A 12 43.15 17.73 -15.17
N GLY A 13 42.31 18.44 -15.89
CA GLY A 13 41.01 17.96 -16.34
C GLY A 13 41.17 16.84 -17.37
N GLY A 14 40.32 15.83 -17.24
CA GLY A 14 40.10 14.78 -18.23
C GLY A 14 38.62 14.76 -18.58
N ASN A 15 38.28 15.31 -19.75
CA ASN A 15 36.97 15.13 -20.38
C ASN A 15 36.99 13.76 -21.09
N SER A 16 36.18 12.82 -20.60
CA SER A 16 35.92 11.56 -21.30
C SER A 16 34.67 11.71 -22.16
N PHE A 17 34.91 11.72 -23.47
CA PHE A 17 33.92 11.64 -24.54
C PHE A 17 33.27 10.24 -24.52
N LEU A 18 31.95 10.17 -24.51
CA LEU A 18 31.18 8.91 -24.50
C LEU A 18 30.62 8.69 -25.91
N THR A 19 31.19 7.73 -26.63
CA THR A 19 30.73 7.28 -27.94
C THR A 19 29.61 6.26 -27.73
N ILE A 20 28.41 6.56 -28.25
CA ILE A 20 27.27 5.64 -28.28
C ILE A 20 27.31 4.90 -29.62
N GLN A 21 27.59 3.59 -29.59
CA GLN A 21 27.31 2.69 -30.69
C GLN A 21 25.87 2.18 -30.55
N SER A 22 25.12 2.32 -31.63
CA SER A 22 23.74 1.83 -31.79
C SER A 22 23.82 0.51 -32.54
N ASP A 23 23.35 -0.58 -31.95
CA ASP A 23 23.15 -1.85 -32.64
C ASP A 23 21.64 -2.11 -32.77
N GLU A 24 21.19 -2.02 -34.00
CA GLU A 24 19.90 -2.51 -34.49
C GLU A 24 19.94 -4.04 -34.53
N THR A 25 18.93 -4.71 -33.99
CA THR A 25 18.64 -6.11 -34.34
C THR A 25 17.13 -6.27 -34.51
N GLU A 26 16.73 -6.29 -35.78
CA GLU A 26 15.53 -6.95 -36.27
C GLU A 26 15.63 -8.46 -35.99
N SER A 27 14.54 -9.07 -35.53
CA SER A 27 14.23 -10.44 -35.90
C SER A 27 12.75 -10.72 -35.73
N ASP A 28 12.10 -10.87 -36.88
CA ASP A 28 10.87 -11.64 -37.08
C ASP A 28 10.95 -13.03 -36.43
N VAL A 29 9.79 -13.64 -36.13
CA VAL A 29 9.42 -15.01 -36.56
C VAL A 29 8.15 -15.53 -35.86
N ALA A 30 7.17 -15.84 -36.73
CA ALA A 30 6.21 -16.96 -36.75
C ALA A 30 5.12 -17.15 -35.66
N THR A 31 3.91 -16.82 -36.11
CA THR A 31 2.62 -17.55 -36.05
C THR A 31 2.73 -19.08 -35.97
N LYS A 32 1.96 -19.72 -35.05
CA LYS A 32 1.46 -21.09 -35.23
C LYS A 32 0.06 -21.30 -34.64
N GLU A 33 -0.64 -22.20 -35.33
CA GLU A 33 -2.07 -22.39 -35.40
C GLU A 33 -2.71 -23.25 -34.29
N ASN A 34 -4.02 -23.06 -34.19
CA ASN A 34 -5.06 -23.90 -33.62
C ASN A 34 -4.85 -25.42 -33.74
N LYS A 35 -5.27 -26.16 -32.70
CA LYS A 35 -5.96 -27.44 -32.91
C LYS A 35 -6.94 -27.78 -31.78
N SER A 36 -8.12 -28.17 -32.23
CA SER A 36 -9.36 -28.52 -31.55
C SER A 36 -9.43 -30.02 -31.15
N ILE A 37 -10.59 -30.41 -30.58
CA ILE A 37 -11.19 -31.78 -30.46
C ILE A 37 -10.96 -32.45 -29.10
N ASP A 38 -11.87 -33.18 -28.43
CA ASP A 38 -13.34 -33.41 -28.42
C ASP A 38 -13.57 -34.53 -27.34
N LYS A 39 -14.81 -34.70 -26.89
CA LYS A 39 -15.44 -35.92 -26.32
C LYS A 39 -15.25 -36.38 -24.86
N GLN A 40 -16.37 -36.24 -24.13
CA GLN A 40 -17.23 -37.30 -23.53
C GLN A 40 -16.60 -38.44 -22.71
N LYS A 41 -17.08 -38.68 -21.47
CA LYS A 41 -18.06 -39.77 -21.15
C LYS A 41 -18.38 -39.93 -19.64
N GLU A 42 -19.67 -40.17 -19.40
CA GLU A 42 -20.40 -40.93 -18.36
C GLU A 42 -19.65 -41.58 -17.16
N SER A 43 -20.24 -41.52 -15.96
CA SER A 43 -21.12 -42.60 -15.45
C SER A 43 -21.47 -42.49 -13.95
N ASN A 44 -22.67 -42.99 -13.64
CA ASN A 44 -23.40 -43.12 -12.37
C ASN A 44 -22.69 -43.87 -11.22
N LYS A 45 -23.06 -43.62 -9.94
CA LYS A 45 -23.72 -44.58 -8.98
C LYS A 45 -23.80 -44.08 -7.50
N PRO A 46 -24.48 -44.77 -6.53
CA PRO A 46 -25.59 -44.18 -5.78
C PRO A 46 -25.39 -44.00 -4.25
N LYS A 47 -26.43 -43.40 -3.66
CA LYS A 47 -26.76 -43.14 -2.24
C LYS A 47 -26.45 -44.29 -1.27
N VAL A 48 -25.82 -43.95 -0.14
CA VAL A 48 -25.84 -44.72 1.12
C VAL A 48 -26.45 -43.82 2.20
N LYS A 49 -27.63 -44.22 2.72
CA LYS A 49 -28.28 -43.63 3.89
C LYS A 49 -27.57 -44.13 5.15
N LYS A 50 -27.13 -43.22 6.02
CA LYS A 50 -26.73 -43.56 7.39
C LYS A 50 -27.48 -42.65 8.37
N SER A 51 -28.31 -43.28 9.19
CA SER A 51 -29.12 -42.70 10.25
C SER A 51 -28.23 -42.14 11.36
N VAL A 52 -28.36 -40.84 11.63
CA VAL A 52 -27.70 -40.14 12.73
C VAL A 52 -28.76 -39.80 13.78
N SER A 53 -28.47 -40.22 15.01
CA SER A 53 -29.21 -39.94 16.24
C SER A 53 -29.34 -38.44 16.49
N LYS A 54 -30.54 -38.02 16.93
CA LYS A 54 -30.87 -36.65 17.35
C LYS A 54 -29.83 -36.08 18.33
N PRO A 55 -29.09 -35.02 17.97
CA PRO A 55 -28.46 -34.15 18.96
C PRO A 55 -29.51 -33.12 19.44
N SER A 56 -29.58 -32.93 20.75
CA SER A 56 -30.37 -31.87 21.38
C SER A 56 -30.02 -30.52 20.75
N PHE A 57 -31.02 -29.80 20.25
CA PHE A 57 -30.89 -28.43 19.79
C PHE A 57 -30.52 -27.54 20.98
N LYS A 58 -29.21 -27.36 21.20
CA LYS A 58 -28.71 -26.10 21.77
C LYS A 58 -28.99 -25.01 20.73
N SER A 59 -29.48 -23.87 21.20
CA SER A 59 -29.85 -22.74 20.35
C SER A 59 -28.62 -22.32 19.52
N GLU A 60 -28.84 -21.76 18.33
CA GLU A 60 -27.72 -21.23 17.53
C GLU A 60 -26.96 -20.13 18.28
N GLU A 61 -27.63 -19.45 19.22
CA GLU A 61 -27.06 -18.46 20.12
C GLU A 61 -26.04 -19.08 21.09
N ASP A 62 -26.34 -20.23 21.71
CA ASP A 62 -25.40 -20.94 22.58
C ASP A 62 -24.13 -21.38 21.83
N LYS A 63 -24.25 -21.72 20.54
CA LYS A 63 -23.10 -22.10 19.69
C LYS A 63 -22.25 -20.90 19.31
N ILE A 64 -22.86 -19.73 19.19
CA ILE A 64 -22.16 -18.48 18.90
C ILE A 64 -21.42 -17.99 20.14
N GLU A 65 -22.01 -18.12 21.34
CA GLU A 65 -21.34 -17.80 22.60
C GLU A 65 -20.18 -18.75 22.91
N GLU A 66 -20.38 -20.07 22.75
CA GLU A 66 -19.31 -21.06 22.96
C GLU A 66 -18.15 -20.86 21.96
N PHE A 67 -18.45 -20.38 20.75
CA PHE A 67 -17.45 -19.99 19.76
C PHE A 67 -16.76 -18.67 20.11
N ALA A 68 -17.49 -17.65 20.58
CA ALA A 68 -16.92 -16.37 21.00
C ALA A 68 -15.95 -16.55 22.17
N ASP A 69 -16.31 -17.38 23.15
CA ASP A 69 -15.45 -17.73 24.29
C ASP A 69 -14.22 -18.54 23.85
N SER A 70 -14.38 -19.44 22.89
CA SER A 70 -13.25 -20.20 22.34
C SER A 70 -12.31 -19.31 21.51
N VAL A 71 -12.83 -18.29 20.84
CA VAL A 71 -12.02 -17.29 20.09
C VAL A 71 -11.33 -16.32 21.04
N GLY A 72 -12.00 -15.86 22.11
CA GLY A 72 -11.38 -15.03 23.15
C GLY A 72 -10.18 -15.73 23.81
N LYS A 73 -10.36 -16.99 24.23
CA LYS A 73 -9.27 -17.82 24.79
C LYS A 73 -8.15 -18.10 23.80
N PHE A 74 -8.42 -18.07 22.49
CA PHE A 74 -7.41 -18.23 21.45
C PHE A 74 -6.66 -16.92 21.18
N LEU A 75 -7.33 -15.77 21.25
CA LEU A 75 -6.72 -14.44 21.13
C LEU A 75 -5.81 -14.12 22.32
N ASP A 76 -6.21 -14.48 23.54
CA ASP A 76 -5.37 -14.32 24.74
C ASP A 76 -4.11 -15.19 24.67
N LYS A 77 -4.22 -16.40 24.09
CA LYS A 77 -3.05 -17.25 23.79
C LYS A 77 -2.19 -16.67 22.67
N LEU A 78 -2.78 -15.96 21.71
CA LEU A 78 -2.04 -15.31 20.62
C LEU A 78 -1.24 -14.09 21.08
N ASP A 79 -1.68 -13.36 22.10
CA ASP A 79 -0.88 -12.25 22.65
C ASP A 79 0.37 -12.74 23.41
N ILE A 80 0.30 -13.90 24.05
CA ILE A 80 1.49 -14.58 24.62
C ILE A 80 2.46 -15.01 23.50
N ILE A 81 1.91 -15.45 22.36
CA ILE A 81 2.66 -15.94 21.20
C ILE A 81 3.24 -14.79 20.35
N LYS A 82 2.60 -13.60 20.27
CA LYS A 82 3.10 -12.42 19.54
C LYS A 82 4.47 -11.95 20.03
N SER A 83 4.75 -12.10 21.33
CA SER A 83 6.07 -11.76 21.89
C SER A 83 7.19 -12.66 21.36
N SER A 84 6.88 -13.90 20.98
CA SER A 84 7.86 -14.88 20.47
C SER A 84 7.86 -15.07 18.94
N LEU A 85 6.78 -14.70 18.23
CA LEU A 85 6.64 -14.98 16.79
C LEU A 85 6.88 -13.78 15.85
N SER A 86 6.99 -12.55 16.37
CA SER A 86 7.24 -11.36 15.54
C SER A 86 8.57 -11.40 14.77
N SER A 87 9.56 -12.15 15.28
CA SER A 87 10.88 -12.35 14.66
C SER A 87 10.92 -13.50 13.65
N ILE A 88 10.03 -14.50 13.76
CA ILE A 88 10.00 -15.69 12.88
C ILE A 88 9.03 -15.51 11.71
N PHE A 89 7.92 -14.80 11.91
CA PHE A 89 6.85 -14.69 10.91
C PHE A 89 7.20 -13.79 9.71
N LYS A 90 8.03 -12.75 9.92
CA LYS A 90 8.42 -11.81 8.85
C LYS A 90 9.23 -12.46 7.71
N LYS A 91 9.94 -13.57 7.98
CA LYS A 91 10.87 -14.16 7.00
C LYS A 91 10.30 -15.34 6.21
N ARG A 92 9.26 -16.03 6.71
CA ARG A 92 8.66 -17.19 6.02
C ARG A 92 7.31 -16.94 5.36
N PHE A 93 6.57 -15.91 5.78
CA PHE A 93 5.21 -15.70 5.29
C PHE A 93 5.17 -14.97 3.93
N SER A 94 6.13 -14.10 3.62
CA SER A 94 6.14 -13.38 2.33
C SER A 94 6.53 -14.27 1.14
N GLU A 95 7.46 -15.21 1.34
CA GLU A 95 7.88 -16.14 0.28
C GLU A 95 6.85 -17.25 0.00
N THR A 96 5.99 -17.58 0.97
CA THR A 96 4.93 -18.58 0.77
C THR A 96 3.66 -18.00 0.17
N PHE A 97 3.31 -16.74 0.46
CA PHE A 97 2.06 -16.14 -0.04
C PHE A 97 2.10 -15.81 -1.54
N SER A 98 3.24 -15.33 -2.06
CA SER A 98 3.40 -15.05 -3.50
C SER A 98 3.35 -16.34 -4.34
N ASN A 99 4.00 -17.40 -3.86
CA ASN A 99 3.95 -18.73 -4.49
C ASN A 99 2.57 -19.41 -4.39
N LEU A 100 1.75 -19.04 -3.40
CA LEU A 100 0.41 -19.60 -3.23
C LEU A 100 -0.59 -18.93 -4.19
N GLN A 101 -0.48 -17.61 -4.40
CA GLN A 101 -1.37 -16.87 -5.29
C GLN A 101 -1.21 -17.33 -6.76
N GLU A 102 0.02 -17.62 -7.19
CA GLU A 102 0.31 -18.10 -8.54
C GLU A 102 -0.18 -19.54 -8.78
N LYS A 103 -0.12 -20.40 -7.74
CA LYS A 103 -0.64 -21.79 -7.81
C LYS A 103 -2.16 -21.88 -7.74
N VAL A 104 -2.81 -20.93 -7.06
CA VAL A 104 -4.28 -20.86 -6.97
C VAL A 104 -4.95 -20.58 -8.32
N LEU A 105 -4.25 -19.90 -9.24
CA LEU A 105 -4.77 -19.57 -10.57
C LEU A 105 -4.66 -20.70 -11.61
N ARG A 106 -3.86 -21.75 -11.38
CA ARG A 106 -3.55 -22.76 -12.43
C ARG A 106 -4.12 -24.18 -12.24
N GLY A 107 -4.83 -24.49 -11.16
CA GLY A 107 -5.72 -25.66 -11.18
C GLY A 107 -5.85 -26.48 -9.91
N LYS A 108 -7.03 -27.09 -9.77
CA LYS A 108 -7.47 -28.06 -8.74
C LYS A 108 -7.46 -27.54 -7.29
N LEU A 109 -8.37 -26.61 -7.02
CA LEU A 109 -8.70 -26.12 -5.67
C LEU A 109 -9.80 -26.98 -4.99
N GLN A 110 -9.46 -28.19 -4.55
CA GLN A 110 -10.33 -28.94 -3.60
C GLN A 110 -9.86 -28.79 -2.14
N PHE A 111 -8.61 -28.38 -1.91
CA PHE A 111 -8.00 -28.27 -0.57
C PHE A 111 -8.18 -26.91 0.12
N LEU A 112 -8.73 -25.89 -0.55
CA LEU A 112 -8.95 -24.54 0.03
C LEU A 112 -10.35 -24.30 0.60
N LYS A 113 -11.26 -25.28 0.50
CA LYS A 113 -12.58 -25.23 1.15
C LYS A 113 -12.56 -24.93 2.67
N PRO A 114 -11.60 -25.42 3.48
CA PRO A 114 -11.62 -25.15 4.92
C PRO A 114 -11.12 -23.75 5.31
N ILE A 115 -10.45 -23.01 4.40
CA ILE A 115 -9.87 -21.68 4.72
C ILE A 115 -10.82 -20.53 4.33
N LEU A 116 -11.71 -20.77 3.37
CA LEU A 116 -12.75 -19.81 2.93
C LEU A 116 -13.58 -19.22 4.09
N PRO A 117 -14.05 -20.00 5.09
CA PRO A 117 -14.82 -19.45 6.21
C PRO A 117 -14.02 -18.43 7.04
N ALA A 118 -12.71 -18.66 7.24
CA ALA A 118 -11.86 -17.74 7.99
C ALA A 118 -11.65 -16.42 7.24
N MET A 119 -11.51 -16.46 5.91
CA MET A 119 -11.42 -15.26 5.07
C MET A 119 -12.70 -14.43 5.12
N ILE A 120 -13.87 -15.07 5.06
CA ILE A 120 -15.17 -14.40 5.15
C ILE A 120 -15.34 -13.72 6.53
N VAL A 121 -14.87 -14.35 7.60
CA VAL A 121 -14.88 -13.75 8.95
C VAL A 121 -13.95 -12.54 9.02
N LEU A 122 -12.74 -12.63 8.46
CA LEU A 122 -11.80 -11.50 8.37
C LEU A 122 -12.38 -10.32 7.58
N GLN A 123 -13.09 -10.61 6.48
CA GLN A 123 -13.75 -9.60 5.67
C GLN A 123 -14.91 -8.93 6.43
N LYS A 124 -15.75 -9.71 7.13
CA LYS A 124 -16.82 -9.18 8.00
C LYS A 124 -16.30 -8.39 9.20
N ILE A 125 -15.15 -8.77 9.77
CA ILE A 125 -14.52 -7.99 10.84
C ILE A 125 -14.04 -6.64 10.29
N ASN A 126 -13.45 -6.63 9.09
CA ASN A 126 -13.06 -5.37 8.45
C ASN A 126 -14.29 -4.47 8.19
N GLU A 127 -15.37 -5.02 7.63
CA GLU A 127 -16.63 -4.29 7.39
C GLU A 127 -17.28 -3.74 8.67
N ARG A 128 -17.31 -4.52 9.77
CA ARG A 128 -17.82 -4.03 11.06
C ARG A 128 -16.98 -2.91 11.66
N TRP A 129 -15.67 -2.90 11.43
CA TRP A 129 -14.78 -1.84 11.92
C TRP A 129 -14.92 -0.53 11.12
N PHE A 130 -15.35 -0.60 9.86
CA PHE A 130 -15.68 0.58 9.07
C PHE A 130 -17.06 1.13 9.43
N ASN A 131 -18.11 0.29 9.44
CA ASN A 131 -19.46 0.76 9.71
C ASN A 131 -19.67 1.27 11.15
N LYS A 132 -18.90 0.76 12.13
CA LYS A 132 -18.97 1.27 13.52
C LYS A 132 -18.44 2.70 13.64
N LYS A 133 -17.61 3.18 12.71
CA LYS A 133 -17.17 4.58 12.70
C LYS A 133 -18.26 5.51 12.20
N ASP A 134 -19.09 5.08 11.27
CA ASP A 134 -20.16 5.93 10.73
C ASP A 134 -21.24 6.21 11.80
N GLU A 135 -21.57 5.23 12.65
CA GLU A 135 -22.49 5.43 13.80
C GLU A 135 -21.89 6.24 14.96
N GLU A 136 -20.56 6.27 15.13
CA GLU A 136 -19.90 7.12 16.13
C GLU A 136 -19.69 8.56 15.63
N ILE A 137 -19.60 8.78 14.32
CA ILE A 137 -19.53 10.12 13.71
C ILE A 137 -20.89 10.82 13.78
N GLU A 138 -22.00 10.10 13.55
CA GLU A 138 -23.36 10.67 13.58
C GLU A 138 -23.79 11.14 14.99
N LYS A 139 -23.12 10.67 16.06
CA LYS A 139 -23.37 11.13 17.44
C LYS A 139 -22.47 12.28 17.90
N VAL A 140 -21.48 12.67 17.11
CA VAL A 140 -20.56 13.77 17.42
C VAL A 140 -20.94 15.06 16.68
N GLU A 141 -21.79 14.99 15.64
CA GLU A 141 -22.20 16.17 14.87
C GLU A 141 -23.27 17.07 15.54
N GLU A 142 -23.87 16.68 16.68
CA GLU A 142 -24.93 17.49 17.32
C GLU A 142 -24.43 18.47 18.40
N GLN A 143 -23.10 18.60 18.61
CA GLN A 143 -22.54 19.56 19.57
C GLN A 143 -21.22 20.17 19.09
N THR A 144 -21.23 21.09 18.11
CA THR A 144 -20.21 22.16 18.03
C THR A 144 -20.61 23.29 17.08
N ASP A 145 -21.50 24.17 17.53
CA ASP A 145 -21.74 25.50 16.91
C ASP A 145 -20.63 26.54 17.25
N GLU A 146 -19.46 26.11 17.76
CA GLU A 146 -18.29 26.97 17.99
C GLU A 146 -17.34 27.02 16.76
N GLN A 147 -17.88 27.28 15.57
CA GLN A 147 -17.08 27.67 14.41
C GLN A 147 -17.04 29.21 14.31
N LYS A 148 -16.00 29.87 14.85
CA LYS A 148 -15.70 31.26 14.45
C LYS A 148 -14.29 31.79 14.69
N ASN A 149 -13.31 30.95 14.97
CA ASN A 149 -11.91 31.37 14.88
C ASN A 149 -11.05 30.20 14.41
N ALA A 150 -11.13 29.89 13.11
CA ALA A 150 -10.24 28.92 12.49
C ALA A 150 -8.82 29.48 12.53
N GLU A 151 -8.00 29.00 13.46
CA GLU A 151 -6.58 29.29 13.46
C GLU A 151 -6.00 28.98 12.07
N PRO A 152 -5.09 29.83 11.55
CA PRO A 152 -4.51 29.61 10.23
C PRO A 152 -3.90 28.21 10.18
N ARG A 153 -4.39 27.37 9.26
CA ARG A 153 -3.93 25.98 9.11
C ARG A 153 -2.42 25.98 8.92
N LYS A 154 -1.70 25.31 9.83
CA LYS A 154 -0.24 25.19 9.75
C LYS A 154 0.15 24.44 8.47
N PRO A 155 1.08 24.98 7.66
CA PRO A 155 1.50 24.32 6.43
C PRO A 155 2.06 22.93 6.74
N LEU A 156 1.79 21.98 5.86
CA LEU A 156 2.35 20.64 5.91
C LEU A 156 3.87 20.71 5.89
N THR A 157 4.53 19.96 6.77
CA THR A 157 5.98 19.76 6.75
C THR A 157 6.33 18.28 6.67
N PHE A 158 7.35 17.93 5.89
CA PHE A 158 7.80 16.53 5.77
C PHE A 158 8.35 15.99 7.10
N LEU A 159 8.83 16.89 7.96
CA LEU A 159 9.24 16.56 9.33
C LEU A 159 8.08 15.99 10.15
N GLU A 160 6.88 16.58 10.08
CA GLU A 160 5.70 16.08 10.81
C GLU A 160 5.31 14.67 10.36
N LEU A 161 5.38 14.38 9.06
CA LEU A 161 5.10 13.04 8.53
C LEU A 161 6.16 12.03 9.01
N ALA A 162 7.44 12.42 8.96
CA ALA A 162 8.54 11.58 9.42
C ALA A 162 8.47 11.30 10.94
N GLU A 163 8.10 12.29 11.75
CA GLU A 163 7.91 12.13 13.20
C GLU A 163 6.74 11.21 13.55
N LYS A 164 5.70 11.18 12.70
CA LYS A 164 4.61 10.18 12.78
C LYS A 164 5.01 8.81 12.23
N ASN A 165 6.28 8.60 11.86
CA ASN A 165 6.80 7.37 11.26
C ASN A 165 6.03 6.97 9.97
N ILE A 166 5.69 7.98 9.17
CA ILE A 166 5.10 7.85 7.85
C ILE A 166 6.19 8.16 6.83
N ILE A 167 6.63 7.14 6.10
CA ILE A 167 7.71 7.23 5.12
C ILE A 167 7.18 6.76 3.77
N PHE A 168 7.20 7.66 2.80
CA PHE A 168 6.91 7.32 1.42
C PHE A 168 8.18 6.94 0.66
N THR A 169 8.03 6.03 -0.29
CA THR A 169 9.10 5.59 -1.19
C THR A 169 8.78 5.89 -2.64
N ASP A 170 9.82 6.00 -3.45
CA ASP A 170 9.74 6.01 -4.91
C ASP A 170 9.38 4.61 -5.47
N ASN A 171 9.40 4.50 -6.80
CA ASN A 171 9.10 3.25 -7.51
C ASN A 171 10.17 2.17 -7.31
N ALA A 172 11.40 2.58 -6.96
CA ALA A 172 12.53 1.70 -6.61
C ALA A 172 12.55 1.29 -5.13
N LYS A 173 11.53 1.68 -4.34
CA LYS A 173 11.41 1.46 -2.89
C LYS A 173 12.46 2.21 -2.06
N LYS A 174 13.10 3.23 -2.63
CA LYS A 174 13.97 4.15 -1.88
C LYS A 174 13.10 5.18 -1.18
N ALA A 175 13.37 5.42 0.09
CA ALA A 175 12.66 6.45 0.86
C ALA A 175 12.90 7.83 0.24
N LEU A 176 11.81 8.57 0.04
CA LEU A 176 11.84 9.95 -0.50
C LEU A 176 12.39 10.94 0.52
N TYR A 177 12.13 10.66 1.80
CA TYR A 177 12.65 11.40 2.93
C TYR A 177 12.80 10.44 4.13
N THR A 178 13.71 10.75 5.03
CA THR A 178 13.89 10.03 6.30
C THR A 178 14.17 11.02 7.42
N LEU A 179 13.90 10.65 8.67
CA LEU A 179 14.19 11.52 9.81
C LEU A 179 15.68 11.92 9.86
N GLU A 180 16.58 11.03 9.44
CA GLU A 180 18.02 11.29 9.37
C GLU A 180 18.39 12.31 8.29
N MET A 181 17.69 12.29 7.15
CA MET A 181 17.87 13.29 6.10
C MET A 181 17.35 14.67 6.54
N LEU A 182 16.30 14.70 7.36
CA LEU A 182 15.69 15.94 7.85
C LEU A 182 16.42 16.53 9.07
N LYS A 183 16.88 15.67 9.98
CA LYS A 183 17.66 16.02 11.18
C LYS A 183 19.12 15.68 10.90
N ASP A 184 19.77 16.49 10.08
CA ASP A 184 21.15 16.23 9.66
C ASP A 184 22.07 15.98 10.87
N LYS A 185 23.04 15.07 10.72
CA LYS A 185 23.95 14.64 11.80
C LYS A 185 24.82 15.78 12.33
N SER A 186 24.96 16.84 11.54
CA SER A 186 25.66 18.07 11.88
C SER A 186 24.96 18.91 12.95
N GLY A 187 23.71 18.56 13.31
CA GLY A 187 22.86 19.35 14.21
C GLY A 187 22.19 20.53 13.53
N TYR A 188 22.48 20.80 12.26
CA TYR A 188 21.79 21.80 11.46
C TYR A 188 20.57 21.16 10.79
N VAL A 189 19.37 21.53 11.24
CA VAL A 189 18.15 21.17 10.53
C VAL A 189 18.17 21.96 9.22
N ALA A 190 18.36 21.28 8.10
CA ALA A 190 18.20 21.91 6.79
C ALA A 190 16.79 22.51 6.74
N SER A 191 16.69 23.77 6.35
CA SER A 191 15.42 24.49 6.37
C SER A 191 14.41 23.79 5.48
N GLU A 192 13.16 23.67 5.95
CA GLU A 192 12.07 23.06 5.20
C GLU A 192 11.92 23.66 3.79
N SER A 193 12.22 24.96 3.63
CA SER A 193 12.23 25.67 2.35
C SER A 193 13.19 25.12 1.30
N VAL A 194 14.18 24.32 1.69
CA VAL A 194 15.15 23.67 0.79
C VAL A 194 14.79 22.21 0.59
N ILE A 195 14.40 21.52 1.67
CA ILE A 195 14.09 20.09 1.61
C ILE A 195 12.77 19.85 0.85
N ALA A 196 11.73 20.62 1.15
CA ALA A 196 10.40 20.38 0.61
C ALA A 196 10.37 20.41 -0.93
N PRO A 197 10.97 21.41 -1.63
CA PRO A 197 11.04 21.39 -3.09
C PRO A 197 11.78 20.17 -3.65
N MET A 198 12.88 19.76 -3.01
CA MET A 198 13.66 18.60 -3.44
C MET A 198 12.86 17.29 -3.29
N VAL A 199 12.12 17.14 -2.20
CA VAL A 199 11.28 15.95 -1.97
C VAL A 199 10.11 15.94 -2.96
N LEU A 200 9.44 17.08 -3.17
CA LEU A 200 8.34 17.22 -4.13
C LEU A 200 8.80 16.93 -5.57
N GLU A 201 9.97 17.42 -5.99
CA GLU A 201 10.53 17.12 -7.30
C GLU A 201 10.73 15.60 -7.49
N ASN A 202 11.31 14.92 -6.49
CA ASN A 202 11.49 13.46 -6.53
C ASN A 202 10.15 12.71 -6.59
N ILE A 203 9.12 13.21 -5.90
CA ILE A 203 7.77 12.65 -5.95
C ILE A 203 7.20 12.80 -7.36
N THR A 204 7.25 14.00 -7.93
CA THR A 204 6.75 14.31 -9.28
C THR A 204 7.45 13.44 -10.34
N LEU A 205 8.76 13.23 -10.21
CA LEU A 205 9.49 12.29 -11.07
C LEU A 205 8.97 10.85 -10.92
N ALA A 206 8.71 10.40 -9.69
CA ALA A 206 8.15 9.06 -9.44
C ALA A 206 6.77 8.90 -10.09
N PHE A 207 5.91 9.91 -10.07
CA PHE A 207 4.62 9.90 -10.77
C PHE A 207 4.76 9.80 -12.28
N LYS A 208 5.61 10.63 -12.88
CA LYS A 208 5.85 10.62 -14.33
C LYS A 208 6.38 9.28 -14.83
N GLU A 209 7.20 8.59 -14.03
CA GLU A 209 7.72 7.26 -14.36
C GLU A 209 6.61 6.18 -14.41
N VAL A 210 5.58 6.28 -13.57
CA VAL A 210 4.49 5.28 -13.52
C VAL A 210 3.28 5.64 -14.37
N ALA A 211 3.12 6.90 -14.78
CA ALA A 211 2.02 7.37 -15.63
C ALA A 211 1.69 6.41 -16.81
N PRO A 212 2.66 5.92 -17.62
CA PRO A 212 2.33 5.00 -18.72
C PRO A 212 1.78 3.63 -18.24
N LYS A 213 2.15 3.19 -17.03
CA LYS A 213 1.70 1.92 -16.42
C LYS A 213 0.33 2.08 -15.73
N ALA A 214 -0.06 3.30 -15.40
CA ALA A 214 -1.30 3.60 -14.69
C ALA A 214 -2.57 3.43 -15.54
N LYS A 215 -2.44 3.12 -16.83
CA LYS A 215 -3.58 2.78 -17.72
C LYS A 215 -4.41 1.59 -17.23
N ALA A 216 -3.84 0.72 -16.40
CA ALA A 216 -4.53 -0.42 -15.82
C ALA A 216 -5.34 -0.08 -14.55
N ILE A 217 -5.15 1.12 -13.99
CA ILE A 217 -5.87 1.58 -12.80
C ILE A 217 -7.24 2.10 -13.26
N PRO A 218 -8.34 1.74 -12.57
CA PRO A 218 -9.67 2.24 -12.91
C PRO A 218 -9.70 3.77 -12.87
N THR A 219 -10.49 4.36 -13.77
CA THR A 219 -10.75 5.80 -13.78
C THR A 219 -11.59 6.16 -12.54
N PRO A 220 -11.20 7.18 -11.75
CA PRO A 220 -12.00 7.62 -10.61
C PRO A 220 -13.42 8.02 -11.03
N GLU A 221 -14.43 7.60 -10.26
CA GLU A 221 -15.84 7.90 -10.53
C GLU A 221 -16.30 9.20 -9.83
N THR A 222 -15.61 9.61 -8.76
CA THR A 222 -15.98 10.75 -7.90
C THR A 222 -14.75 11.60 -7.53
N GLY A 223 -15.01 12.79 -6.97
CA GLY A 223 -13.98 13.71 -6.49
C GLY A 223 -13.27 14.51 -7.60
N LYS A 224 -12.15 15.16 -7.24
CA LYS A 224 -11.38 16.08 -8.08
C LYS A 224 -10.90 15.48 -9.41
N TYR A 225 -10.68 14.16 -9.44
CA TYR A 225 -10.17 13.44 -10.60
C TYR A 225 -11.25 12.62 -11.35
N ALA A 226 -12.53 12.86 -11.06
CA ALA A 226 -13.63 12.12 -11.66
C ALA A 226 -13.60 12.17 -13.20
N GLY A 227 -13.66 11.00 -13.83
CA GLY A 227 -13.68 10.86 -15.29
C GLY A 227 -12.33 11.09 -15.99
N ILE A 228 -11.26 11.40 -15.26
CA ILE A 228 -9.92 11.59 -15.83
C ILE A 228 -9.12 10.28 -15.73
N PRO A 229 -8.61 9.71 -16.83
CA PRO A 229 -7.79 8.51 -16.77
C PRO A 229 -6.59 8.69 -15.83
N MET A 230 -6.31 7.68 -14.99
CA MET A 230 -5.25 7.78 -13.99
C MET A 230 -3.85 7.99 -14.60
N SER A 231 -3.62 7.53 -15.84
CA SER A 231 -2.39 7.85 -16.58
C SER A 231 -2.19 9.35 -16.73
N ASP A 232 -3.26 10.07 -17.06
CA ASP A 232 -3.22 11.48 -17.39
C ASP A 232 -3.12 12.32 -16.11
N VAL A 233 -3.77 11.86 -15.03
CA VAL A 233 -3.62 12.42 -13.68
C VAL A 233 -2.17 12.33 -13.22
N MET A 234 -1.54 11.16 -13.35
CA MET A 234 -0.14 10.97 -12.91
C MET A 234 0.87 11.70 -13.81
N GLU A 235 0.59 11.82 -15.12
CA GLU A 235 1.45 12.54 -16.06
C GLU A 235 1.46 14.04 -15.79
N ASN A 236 0.29 14.59 -15.44
CA ASN A 236 0.07 16.04 -15.23
C ASN A 236 -0.03 16.43 -13.75
N ILE A 237 0.46 15.58 -12.85
CA ILE A 237 0.42 15.85 -11.41
C ILE A 237 1.18 17.14 -11.08
N ASN A 238 0.62 17.97 -10.21
CA ASN A 238 1.26 19.18 -9.71
C ASN A 238 1.58 19.07 -8.21
N ASP A 239 2.40 20.00 -7.71
CA ASP A 239 2.82 20.02 -6.30
C ASP A 239 1.63 20.20 -5.34
N GLN A 240 0.60 20.94 -5.75
CA GLN A 240 -0.58 21.18 -4.93
C GLN A 240 -1.39 19.90 -4.71
N ASP A 241 -1.56 19.07 -5.74
CA ASP A 241 -2.23 17.77 -5.66
C ASP A 241 -1.50 16.80 -4.72
N ILE A 242 -0.15 16.83 -4.77
CA ILE A 242 0.70 16.04 -3.88
C ILE A 242 0.53 16.53 -2.44
N LEU A 243 0.54 17.84 -2.21
CA LEU A 243 0.37 18.42 -0.88
C LEU A 243 -1.01 18.13 -0.28
N GLU A 244 -2.09 18.20 -1.08
CA GLU A 244 -3.45 17.82 -0.67
C GLU A 244 -3.52 16.36 -0.24
N PHE A 245 -2.91 15.45 -1.01
CA PHE A 245 -2.82 14.04 -0.63
C PHE A 245 -2.05 13.84 0.68
N LEU A 246 -0.89 14.49 0.83
CA LEU A 246 -0.08 14.38 2.03
C LEU A 246 -0.78 15.00 3.26
N GLU A 247 -1.58 16.03 3.05
CA GLU A 247 -2.44 16.64 4.08
C GLU A 247 -3.52 15.66 4.55
N TYR A 248 -4.17 14.96 3.62
CA TYR A 248 -5.08 13.86 3.95
C TYR A 248 -4.37 12.79 4.79
N VAL A 249 -3.16 12.38 4.39
CA VAL A 249 -2.35 11.39 5.14
C VAL A 249 -1.99 11.91 6.55
N ARG A 250 -1.69 13.21 6.69
CA ARG A 250 -1.42 13.85 7.98
C ARG A 250 -2.62 13.75 8.93
N ASN A 251 -3.84 13.93 8.39
CA ASN A 251 -5.11 13.92 9.12
C ASN A 251 -5.57 12.49 9.43
N PHE A 252 -5.25 11.51 8.57
CA PHE A 252 -5.63 10.10 8.73
C PHE A 252 -4.43 9.14 8.78
N PRO A 253 -3.51 9.28 9.75
CA PRO A 253 -2.21 8.59 9.74
C PRO A 253 -2.29 7.08 9.99
N ARG A 254 -3.37 6.57 10.60
CA ARG A 254 -3.49 5.17 11.06
C ARG A 254 -3.18 4.13 9.98
N GLY A 255 -3.52 4.42 8.71
CA GLY A 255 -3.23 3.52 7.59
C GLY A 255 -1.76 3.53 7.15
N TYR A 256 -1.03 4.61 7.44
CA TYR A 256 0.29 4.89 6.87
C TYR A 256 1.45 4.68 7.86
N VAL A 257 1.18 4.68 9.17
CA VAL A 257 2.22 4.56 10.21
C VAL A 257 2.92 3.19 10.18
N GLY A 258 4.26 3.22 10.24
CA GLY A 258 5.08 2.04 10.53
C GLY A 258 5.33 1.12 9.34
N LYS A 259 4.93 1.51 8.13
CA LYS A 259 5.27 0.82 6.88
C LYS A 259 5.73 1.81 5.84
N ASN A 260 6.57 1.33 4.94
CA ASN A 260 7.01 2.10 3.78
C ASN A 260 6.03 1.89 2.64
N TYR A 261 5.36 2.95 2.22
CA TYR A 261 4.39 2.91 1.13
C TYR A 261 4.96 3.58 -0.12
N ARG A 262 4.69 3.00 -1.30
CA ARG A 262 4.95 3.71 -2.56
C ARG A 262 3.97 4.85 -2.69
N ILE A 263 4.48 6.06 -2.90
CA ILE A 263 3.64 7.26 -2.94
C ILE A 263 2.62 7.20 -4.08
N THR A 264 3.04 6.70 -5.22
CA THR A 264 2.23 6.56 -6.44
C THR A 264 1.06 5.60 -6.25
N GLU A 265 1.29 4.44 -5.60
CA GLU A 265 0.23 3.46 -5.27
C GLU A 265 -0.75 4.03 -4.24
N SER A 266 -0.24 4.72 -3.23
CA SER A 266 -1.06 5.30 -2.16
C SER A 266 -1.95 6.43 -2.67
N PHE A 267 -1.39 7.29 -3.53
CA PHE A 267 -2.11 8.37 -4.19
C PHE A 267 -3.19 7.81 -5.13
N ALA A 268 -2.87 6.81 -5.93
CA ALA A 268 -3.86 6.18 -6.81
C ALA A 268 -5.03 5.59 -6.02
N GLY A 269 -4.75 4.92 -4.89
CA GLY A 269 -5.79 4.39 -4.01
C GLY A 269 -6.68 5.50 -3.44
N TRP A 270 -6.08 6.61 -3.01
CA TRP A 270 -6.81 7.79 -2.50
C TRP A 270 -7.66 8.47 -3.58
N ALA A 271 -7.11 8.65 -4.79
CA ALA A 271 -7.83 9.26 -5.90
C ALA A 271 -9.01 8.39 -6.37
N VAL A 272 -8.84 7.06 -6.41
CA VAL A 272 -9.91 6.12 -6.80
C VAL A 272 -10.99 5.99 -5.73
N SER A 273 -10.67 6.12 -4.44
CA SER A 273 -11.67 6.08 -3.36
C SER A 273 -12.61 7.29 -3.33
N GLY A 274 -12.39 8.27 -4.20
CA GLY A 274 -12.98 9.59 -4.10
C GLY A 274 -12.15 10.44 -3.15
N THR A 275 -11.61 11.54 -3.67
CA THR A 275 -11.01 12.57 -2.82
C THR A 275 -12.14 13.14 -1.95
N PRO A 276 -12.00 13.20 -0.61
CA PRO A 276 -12.98 13.93 0.18
C PRO A 276 -13.00 15.37 -0.35
N ASP A 277 -14.17 15.80 -0.83
CA ASP A 277 -14.38 17.20 -1.19
C ASP A 277 -14.22 18.01 0.11
N ASP A 278 -13.32 18.99 0.11
CA ASP A 278 -13.09 19.92 1.23
C ASP A 278 -14.40 20.61 1.67
#